data_AF-A0A1Q7GUY0-F1
#
_entry.id   AF-A0A1Q7GUY0-F1
#
_cell.length_a   1.000
_cell.length_b   1.000
_cell.length_c   1.000
_cell.angle_alpha   90.00
_cell.angle_beta   90.00
_cell.angle_gamma   90.00
#
_symmetry.space_group_name_H-M   'P 1'
#
loop_
_entity.id
_entity.type
_entity.pdbx_description
1 polymer ?
#
loop_
_entity_poly.entity_id
_entity_poly.type
_entity_poly.pdbx_seq_one_letter_code
_entity_poly.pdbx_strand_id
1 'polypeptide(L)'
;MGIAARAVTSTHRNLTSSWTADVETMETAIGRFTAHGPLKNDCQVVFFEIAGDRQLHVNVTHQHQTVAVRGWSGPGKLSDGFVHNRRFGDTPPSQMIRHIRDMVFAART
;
A
#
# COMPACT_ATOMS: atom_id res chain seq x y z
N MET A 1 -10.81 28.31 -2.09
CA MET A 1 -10.72 27.08 -1.26
C MET A 1 -9.63 26.20 -1.85
N GLY A 2 -8.52 26.03 -1.13
CA GLY A 2 -7.44 25.15 -1.59
C GLY A 2 -7.88 23.70 -1.50
N ILE A 3 -7.78 22.95 -2.60
CA ILE A 3 -7.98 21.50 -2.58
C ILE A 3 -6.83 20.95 -1.73
N ALA A 4 -7.14 20.33 -0.59
CA ALA A 4 -6.13 19.61 0.18
C ALA A 4 -5.44 18.62 -0.75
N ALA A 5 -4.11 18.63 -0.79
CA ALA A 5 -3.36 17.66 -1.56
C ALA A 5 -3.75 16.27 -1.06
N ARG A 6 -4.30 15.46 -1.97
CA ARG A 6 -4.63 14.07 -1.67
C ARG A 6 -3.37 13.36 -1.19
N ALA A 7 -3.50 12.50 -0.19
CA ALA A 7 -2.37 11.90 0.50
C ALA A 7 -2.36 10.38 0.35
N VAL A 8 -1.15 9.82 0.18
CA VAL A 8 -0.91 8.43 0.55
C VAL A 8 -0.37 8.46 1.97
N THR A 9 -1.07 7.81 2.89
CA THR A 9 -0.56 7.57 4.24
C THR A 9 0.01 6.17 4.30
N SER A 10 1.18 6.01 4.91
CA SER A 10 1.75 4.70 5.21
C SER A 10 1.92 4.53 6.71
N THR A 11 1.61 3.34 7.20
CA THR A 11 1.89 2.94 8.58
C THR A 11 2.31 1.50 8.62
N HIS A 12 3.00 1.09 9.68
CA HIS A 12 3.32 -0.30 9.92
C HIS A 12 2.82 -0.79 11.30
N ARG A 13 2.55 -2.09 11.43
CA ARG A 13 2.09 -2.73 12.67
C ARG A 13 2.75 -4.10 12.83
N ASN A 14 3.08 -4.47 14.06
CA ASN A 14 3.58 -5.80 14.42
C ASN A 14 4.79 -6.26 13.60
N LEU A 15 5.72 -5.34 13.29
CA LEU A 15 6.95 -5.69 12.59
C LEU A 15 8.00 -6.25 13.55
N THR A 16 8.65 -7.31 13.12
CA THR A 16 9.90 -7.85 13.61
C THR A 16 11.06 -7.16 12.92
N SER A 17 12.27 -7.34 13.45
CA SER A 17 13.50 -6.78 12.87
C SER A 17 13.77 -7.22 11.44
N SER A 18 13.14 -8.31 10.95
CA SER A 18 13.37 -8.85 9.61
C SER A 18 12.88 -7.94 8.49
N TRP A 19 11.88 -7.09 8.75
CA TRP A 19 11.27 -6.23 7.73
C TRP A 19 11.37 -4.74 8.03
N THR A 20 11.78 -4.34 9.24
CA THR A 20 11.79 -2.93 9.67
C THR A 20 12.55 -2.02 8.71
N ALA A 21 13.80 -2.36 8.36
CA ALA A 21 14.63 -1.52 7.49
C ALA A 21 14.06 -1.40 6.06
N ASP A 22 13.52 -2.49 5.54
CA ASP A 22 12.86 -2.49 4.23
C ASP A 22 11.59 -1.64 4.26
N VAL A 23 10.77 -1.77 5.31
CA VAL A 23 9.55 -0.98 5.48
C VAL A 23 9.85 0.52 5.62
N GLU A 24 10.85 0.92 6.40
CA GLU A 24 11.27 2.33 6.51
C GLU A 24 11.70 2.91 5.15
N THR A 25 12.46 2.12 4.37
CA THR A 25 12.83 2.47 3.00
C THR A 25 11.60 2.64 2.11
N MET A 26 10.62 1.75 2.26
CA MET A 26 9.39 1.78 1.48
C MET A 26 8.47 2.94 1.86
N GLU A 27 8.28 3.23 3.14
CA GLU A 27 7.49 4.37 3.63
C GLU A 27 8.08 5.69 3.12
N THR A 28 9.42 5.82 3.14
CA THR A 28 10.11 6.97 2.54
C THR A 28 9.83 7.09 1.03
N ALA A 29 9.82 5.98 0.29
CA ALA A 29 9.53 5.97 -1.13
C ALA A 29 8.04 6.30 -1.42
N ILE A 30 7.11 5.81 -0.61
CA ILE A 30 5.67 6.08 -0.72
C ILE A 30 5.38 7.56 -0.48
N GLY A 31 6.04 8.19 0.48
CA GLY A 31 5.93 9.63 0.72
C GLY A 31 6.28 10.49 -0.50
N ARG A 32 7.01 9.93 -1.47
CA ARG A 32 7.38 10.59 -2.73
C ARG A 32 6.45 10.27 -3.90
N PHE A 33 5.43 9.43 -3.73
CA PHE A 33 4.51 9.07 -4.80
C PHE A 33 3.78 10.29 -5.38
N THR A 34 3.41 11.24 -4.51
CA THR A 34 2.71 12.48 -4.88
C THR A 34 3.58 13.46 -5.65
N ALA A 35 4.92 13.31 -5.61
CA ALA A 35 5.84 14.15 -6.38
C ALA A 35 5.77 13.90 -7.90
N HIS A 36 5.15 12.78 -8.32
CA HIS A 36 5.14 12.33 -9.71
C HIS A 36 3.77 12.42 -10.41
N GLY A 37 2.78 13.07 -9.77
CA GLY A 37 1.45 13.28 -10.34
C GLY A 37 0.35 13.31 -9.29
N PRO A 38 -0.82 13.90 -9.60
CA PRO A 38 -1.92 13.98 -8.65
C PRO A 38 -2.47 12.59 -8.36
N LEU A 39 -2.59 12.26 -7.06
CA LEU A 39 -3.36 11.09 -6.66
C LEU A 39 -4.80 11.26 -7.12
N LYS A 40 -5.35 10.19 -7.71
CA LYS A 40 -6.75 10.18 -8.08
C LYS A 40 -7.67 10.18 -6.86
N ASN A 41 -7.20 9.73 -5.69
CA ASN A 41 -7.93 9.67 -4.41
C ASN A 41 -6.96 9.53 -3.22
N ASP A 42 -7.45 9.76 -2.01
CA ASP A 42 -6.70 9.42 -0.78
C ASP A 42 -6.56 7.90 -0.64
N CYS A 43 -5.41 7.46 -0.15
CA CYS A 43 -5.06 6.05 -0.05
C CYS A 43 -4.30 5.77 1.24
N GLN A 44 -4.56 4.61 1.85
CA GLN A 44 -3.80 4.13 3.00
C GLN A 44 -3.02 2.87 2.63
N VAL A 45 -1.74 2.83 3.00
CA VAL A 45 -0.88 1.66 2.89
C VAL A 45 -0.54 1.19 4.30
N VAL A 46 -0.78 -0.08 4.61
CA VAL A 46 -0.46 -0.67 5.91
C VAL A 46 0.45 -1.87 5.72
N PHE A 47 1.63 -1.82 6.32
CA PHE A 47 2.59 -2.92 6.40
C PHE A 47 2.40 -3.70 7.70
N PHE A 48 2.40 -5.03 7.63
CA PHE A 48 2.35 -5.86 8.83
C PHE A 48 2.87 -7.27 8.58
N GLU A 49 3.26 -7.94 9.66
CA GLU A 49 3.56 -9.37 9.65
C GLU A 49 2.43 -10.16 10.33
N ILE A 50 2.27 -11.40 9.88
CA ILE A 50 1.45 -12.40 10.58
C ILE A 50 2.41 -13.40 11.21
N ALA A 51 2.22 -13.67 12.51
CA ALA A 51 3.06 -14.60 13.24
C ALA A 51 3.05 -15.99 12.55
N GLY A 52 4.23 -16.48 12.21
CA GLY A 52 4.44 -17.84 11.70
C GLY A 52 4.53 -17.99 10.17
N ASP A 53 4.21 -16.97 9.37
CA ASP A 53 4.26 -17.10 7.90
C ASP A 53 5.53 -16.51 7.25
N ARG A 54 6.28 -15.68 7.99
CA ARG A 54 7.51 -15.02 7.56
C ARG A 54 7.34 -14.16 6.30
N GLN A 55 6.14 -13.63 6.07
CA GLN A 55 5.83 -12.77 4.93
C GLN A 55 5.49 -11.37 5.39
N LEU A 56 5.91 -10.38 4.61
CA LEU A 56 5.39 -9.03 4.73
C LEU A 56 4.05 -8.94 4.03
N HIS A 57 3.03 -8.52 4.76
CA HIS A 57 1.71 -8.23 4.23
C HIS A 57 1.57 -6.73 4.01
N VAL A 58 0.98 -6.37 2.88
CA VAL A 58 0.67 -4.99 2.55
C VAL A 58 -0.80 -4.89 2.21
N ASN A 59 -1.51 -4.09 2.97
CA ASN A 59 -2.86 -3.66 2.65
C ASN A 59 -2.83 -2.29 1.98
N VAL A 60 -3.61 -2.14 0.92
CA VAL A 60 -3.87 -0.85 0.27
C VAL A 60 -5.37 -0.60 0.31
N THR A 61 -5.79 0.43 1.02
CA THR A 61 -7.20 0.78 1.23
C THR A 61 -7.56 2.03 0.45
N HIS A 62 -8.59 1.92 -0.40
CA HIS A 62 -9.20 3.00 -1.15
C HIS A 62 -10.59 3.30 -0.62
N GLN A 63 -11.04 4.56 -0.66
CA GLN A 63 -12.42 4.92 -0.29
C GLN A 63 -13.50 4.39 -1.25
N HIS A 64 -13.11 3.90 -2.42
CA HIS A 64 -13.99 3.38 -3.46
C HIS A 64 -13.37 2.12 -4.07
N GLN A 65 -14.20 1.35 -4.78
CA GLN A 65 -13.77 0.15 -5.46
C GLN A 65 -12.87 0.49 -6.65
N THR A 66 -11.79 -0.29 -6.83
CA THR A 66 -10.84 -0.12 -7.92
C THR A 66 -10.79 -1.34 -8.83
N VAL A 67 -10.22 -1.19 -10.02
CA VAL A 67 -9.96 -2.30 -10.94
C VAL A 67 -8.98 -3.28 -10.31
N ALA A 68 -9.11 -4.56 -10.65
CA ALA A 68 -8.19 -5.58 -10.16
C ALA A 68 -6.76 -5.34 -10.70
N VAL A 69 -5.78 -5.33 -9.80
CA VAL A 69 -4.35 -5.23 -10.14
C VAL A 69 -3.70 -6.60 -9.95
N ARG A 70 -2.93 -7.05 -10.95
CA ARG A 70 -2.33 -8.39 -10.94
C ARG A 70 -1.47 -8.61 -9.68
N GLY A 71 -1.72 -9.74 -9.00
CA GLY A 71 -1.00 -10.13 -7.79
C GLY A 71 -1.54 -9.50 -6.50
N TRP A 72 -2.63 -8.75 -6.57
CA TRP A 72 -3.39 -8.27 -5.41
C TRP A 72 -4.65 -9.11 -5.23
N SER A 73 -4.98 -9.43 -3.98
CA SER A 73 -6.25 -10.05 -3.59
C SER A 73 -7.27 -8.97 -3.21
N GLY A 74 -8.56 -9.26 -3.39
CA GLY A 74 -9.66 -8.35 -3.03
C GLY A 74 -10.30 -7.64 -4.23
N PRO A 75 -11.07 -6.55 -3.99
CA PRO A 75 -11.17 -5.86 -2.71
C PRO A 75 -12.08 -6.56 -1.69
N GLY A 76 -11.69 -6.53 -0.42
CA GLY A 76 -12.60 -6.72 0.71
C GLY A 76 -13.27 -5.39 1.08
N LYS A 77 -14.54 -5.42 1.49
CA LYS A 77 -15.25 -4.22 1.96
C LYS A 77 -15.03 -4.04 3.47
N LEU A 78 -14.54 -2.87 3.85
CA LEU A 78 -14.42 -2.40 5.23
C LEU A 78 -15.39 -1.24 5.46
N SER A 79 -15.55 -0.81 6.71
CA SER A 79 -16.36 0.37 7.06
C SER A 79 -15.80 1.67 6.48
N ASP A 80 -14.49 1.72 6.25
CA ASP A 80 -13.73 2.89 5.80
C ASP A 80 -13.26 2.79 4.34
N GLY A 81 -13.60 1.71 3.62
CA GLY A 81 -13.29 1.58 2.20
C GLY A 81 -13.18 0.16 1.68
N PHE A 82 -12.30 0.00 0.70
CA PHE A 82 -12.07 -1.22 -0.06
C PHE A 82 -10.58 -1.57 0.03
N VAL A 83 -10.28 -2.70 0.67
CA VAL A 83 -8.91 -3.12 0.97
C VAL A 83 -8.46 -4.19 -0.01
N HIS A 84 -7.28 -3.99 -0.57
CA HIS A 84 -6.55 -4.98 -1.33
C HIS A 84 -5.35 -5.47 -0.52
N ASN A 85 -5.04 -6.76 -0.59
CA ASN A 85 -3.89 -7.34 0.10
C ASN A 85 -2.89 -7.95 -0.87
N ARG A 86 -1.60 -7.79 -0.58
CA ARG A 86 -0.52 -8.53 -1.21
C ARG A 86 0.51 -8.97 -0.18
N ARG A 87 1.13 -10.12 -0.43
CA ARG A 87 2.17 -10.72 0.40
C ARG A 87 3.51 -10.72 -0.32
N PHE A 88 4.58 -10.51 0.43
CA PHE A 88 5.95 -10.55 -0.07
C PHE A 88 6.81 -11.46 0.80
N GLY A 89 7.59 -12.33 0.14
CA GLY A 89 8.61 -13.19 0.75
C GLY A 89 9.99 -12.71 0.32
N ASP A 90 10.54 -13.25 -0.76
CA ASP A 90 11.90 -12.90 -1.22
C ASP A 90 11.94 -11.76 -2.27
N THR A 91 10.95 -10.87 -2.25
CA THR A 91 10.85 -9.78 -3.25
C THR A 91 11.74 -8.61 -2.83
N PRO A 92 12.61 -8.07 -3.70
CA PRO A 92 13.40 -6.89 -3.36
C PRO A 92 12.50 -5.66 -3.09
N PRO A 93 12.86 -4.75 -2.15
CA PRO A 93 12.04 -3.58 -1.81
C PRO A 93 11.67 -2.70 -3.01
N SER A 94 12.58 -2.53 -3.97
CA SER A 94 12.33 -1.76 -5.20
C SER A 94 11.20 -2.34 -6.04
N GLN A 95 11.06 -3.67 -6.08
CA GLN A 95 9.99 -4.35 -6.77
C GLN A 95 8.69 -4.32 -5.96
N MET A 96 8.76 -4.44 -4.63
CA MET A 96 7.60 -4.26 -3.75
C MET A 96 6.98 -2.87 -3.94
N ILE A 97 7.80 -1.81 -3.94
CA ILE A 97 7.36 -0.43 -4.17
C ILE A 97 6.66 -0.26 -5.52
N ARG A 98 7.18 -0.88 -6.58
CA ARG A 98 6.52 -0.85 -7.89
C ARG A 98 5.11 -1.44 -7.80
N HIS A 99 4.98 -2.61 -7.17
CA HIS A 99 3.69 -3.27 -6.99
C HIS A 99 2.71 -2.47 -6.12
N ILE A 100 3.20 -1.82 -5.06
CA ILE A 100 2.40 -0.93 -4.22
C ILE A 100 1.94 0.28 -5.02
N ARG A 101 2.85 0.89 -5.79
CA ARG A 101 2.53 2.04 -6.66
C ARG A 101 1.43 1.69 -7.67
N ASP A 102 1.52 0.55 -8.32
CA ASP A 102 0.50 0.10 -9.28
C ASP A 102 -0.89 0.02 -8.65
N MET A 103 -0.98 -0.47 -7.40
CA MET A 103 -2.24 -0.56 -6.65
C MET A 103 -2.72 0.78 -6.09
N VAL A 104 -1.82 1.65 -5.63
CA VAL A 104 -2.15 3.01 -5.15
C VAL A 104 -2.72 3.87 -6.27
N PHE A 105 -2.25 3.69 -7.51
CA PHE A 105 -2.74 4.43 -8.67
C PHE A 105 -3.80 3.67 -9.48
N ALA A 106 -4.34 2.56 -8.95
CA ALA A 106 -5.40 1.80 -9.59
C ALA A 106 -6.63 2.70 -9.89
N ALA A 107 -7.22 2.50 -11.06
CA ALA A 107 -8.40 3.25 -11.46
C ALA A 107 -9.64 2.79 -10.67
N ARG A 108 -10.55 3.72 -10.39
CA ARG A 108 -11.89 3.42 -9.89
C ARG A 108 -12.66 2.56 -10.91
N THR A 109 -13.46 1.61 -10.43
CA THR A 109 -14.50 0.91 -11.21
C THR A 109 -15.78 1.71 -11.29
#